data_AF-A0A6P8SA86-F1
#
_entry.id   AF-A0A6P8SA86-F1
#
_cell.length_a   1.000
_cell.length_b   1.000
_cell.length_c   1.000
_cell.angle_alpha   90.00
_cell.angle_beta   90.00
_cell.angle_gamma   90.00
#
_symmetry.space_group_name_H-M   'P 1'
#
loop_
_entity.id
_entity.type
_entity.pdbx_description
1 polymer ?
#
loop_
_entity_poly.entity_id
_entity_poly.type
_entity_poly.pdbx_seq_one_letter_code
_entity_poly.pdbx_strand_id
1 'polypeptide(L)'
;MASVVLRRVLPRVLRGGAATTSGRGYADSSQLGELGKGAGKGGGGGGTVREAGGAFGKREAAEEERYFKQKEREQLSALQKHHREEITHYEKEIERLHKQIERHKCKIKELRDD
;
A
#
# COMPACT_ATOMS: atom_id res chain seq x y z
N MET A 1 -12.98 -11.28 -43.23
CA MET A 1 -11.98 -12.19 -43.83
C MET A 1 -10.60 -11.62 -43.58
N ALA A 2 -9.75 -12.36 -42.83
CA ALA A 2 -8.28 -12.29 -42.71
C ALA A 2 -7.61 -10.92 -42.38
N SER A 3 -7.28 -10.64 -41.12
CA SER A 3 -6.01 -10.97 -40.42
C SER A 3 -4.79 -10.13 -40.84
N VAL A 4 -4.56 -9.00 -40.17
CA VAL A 4 -3.24 -8.33 -40.15
C VAL A 4 -2.50 -8.79 -38.89
N VAL A 5 -1.66 -9.80 -39.07
CA VAL A 5 -0.79 -10.37 -38.03
C VAL A 5 0.45 -9.48 -37.93
N LEU A 6 0.50 -8.62 -36.92
CA LEU A 6 1.69 -7.82 -36.60
C LEU A 6 2.79 -8.76 -36.05
N ARG A 7 3.80 -9.05 -36.88
CA ARG A 7 4.95 -9.87 -36.50
C ARG A 7 5.89 -9.07 -35.58
N ARG A 8 6.14 -9.64 -34.40
CA ARG A 8 7.12 -9.21 -33.38
C ARG A 8 8.53 -9.02 -33.95
N VAL A 9 9.22 -7.99 -33.48
CA VAL A 9 10.69 -7.95 -33.38
C VAL A 9 11.04 -7.68 -31.92
N LEU A 10 11.37 -8.73 -31.19
CA LEU A 10 12.06 -8.64 -29.90
C LEU A 10 13.44 -9.28 -30.07
N PRO A 11 14.53 -8.64 -29.62
CA PRO A 11 15.86 -9.23 -29.70
C PRO A 11 15.96 -10.44 -28.76
N ARG A 12 16.39 -11.56 -29.35
CA ARG A 12 16.74 -12.81 -28.68
C ARG A 12 18.00 -12.58 -27.82
N VAL A 13 17.86 -12.59 -26.50
CA VAL A 13 19.01 -12.78 -25.61
C VAL A 13 19.30 -14.28 -25.55
N LEU A 14 20.55 -14.61 -25.88
CA LEU A 14 21.08 -15.95 -25.99
C LEU A 14 21.23 -16.64 -24.62
N ARG A 15 21.03 -17.95 -24.68
CA ARG A 15 21.06 -18.97 -23.63
C ARG A 15 22.49 -19.33 -23.23
N GLY A 16 22.75 -19.45 -21.93
CA GLY A 16 23.90 -20.13 -21.34
C GLY A 16 23.77 -20.06 -19.82
N GLY A 17 24.02 -21.07 -19.00
CA GLY A 17 24.39 -22.46 -19.16
C GLY A 17 24.03 -23.16 -17.83
N ALA A 18 23.94 -24.48 -17.84
CA ALA A 18 23.62 -25.27 -16.66
C ALA A 18 24.71 -25.18 -15.59
N ALA A 19 24.30 -24.97 -14.34
CA ALA A 19 25.06 -25.39 -13.16
C ALA A 19 24.08 -25.85 -12.09
N THR A 20 23.95 -27.17 -11.99
CA THR A 20 23.35 -27.88 -10.86
C THR A 20 24.21 -27.68 -9.63
N THR A 21 23.69 -26.99 -8.61
CA THR A 21 24.16 -27.13 -7.23
C THR A 21 23.01 -27.59 -6.36
N SER A 22 22.97 -28.91 -6.18
CA SER A 22 22.70 -29.61 -4.92
C SER A 22 22.01 -28.81 -3.81
N GLY A 23 20.76 -29.19 -3.54
CA GLY A 23 20.26 -29.50 -2.21
C GLY A 23 20.58 -28.52 -1.07
N ARG A 24 19.54 -27.79 -0.64
CA ARG A 24 19.17 -27.67 0.76
C ARG A 24 17.66 -27.44 0.84
N GLY A 25 16.92 -28.55 0.82
CA GLY A 25 15.59 -28.56 1.41
C GLY A 25 15.76 -28.34 2.92
N TYR A 26 15.15 -27.28 3.42
CA TYR A 26 14.67 -27.21 4.79
C TYR A 26 13.20 -26.81 4.71
N ALA A 27 12.36 -27.79 4.41
CA ALA A 27 11.05 -27.82 5.04
C ALA A 27 11.30 -28.24 6.49
N ASP A 28 11.62 -27.26 7.34
CA ASP A 28 11.50 -27.43 8.77
C ASP A 28 10.34 -26.56 9.26
N SER A 29 9.15 -27.15 9.20
CA SER A 29 7.92 -26.61 9.75
C SER A 29 7.91 -26.57 11.29
N SER A 30 9.03 -26.85 11.97
CA SER A 30 9.16 -26.70 13.42
C SER A 30 9.55 -25.29 13.87
N GLN A 31 9.87 -24.38 12.95
CA GLN A 31 10.20 -22.98 13.28
C GLN A 31 8.99 -22.03 13.21
N LEU A 32 7.78 -22.57 13.42
CA LEU A 32 6.64 -21.77 13.85
C LEU A 32 6.89 -21.37 15.31
N GLY A 33 7.85 -20.45 15.48
CA GLY A 33 8.20 -19.85 16.75
C GLY A 33 6.91 -19.38 17.40
N GLU A 34 6.67 -19.94 18.58
CA GLU A 34 5.55 -19.67 19.46
C GLU A 34 5.22 -18.18 19.44
N LEU A 35 4.12 -17.83 18.77
CA LEU A 35 3.59 -16.47 18.69
C LEU A 35 3.34 -15.99 20.12
N GLY A 36 4.28 -15.23 20.68
CA GLY A 36 4.22 -14.81 22.08
C GLY A 36 5.54 -14.73 22.83
N LYS A 37 6.69 -15.11 22.24
CA LYS A 37 7.99 -14.82 22.88
C LYS A 37 8.37 -13.36 22.68
N GLY A 38 7.98 -12.54 23.66
CA GLY A 38 8.38 -11.15 23.78
C GLY A 38 9.89 -11.01 23.92
N ALA A 39 10.58 -10.88 22.80
CA ALA A 39 11.90 -10.27 22.63
C ALA A 39 12.27 -10.34 21.13
N GLY A 40 11.38 -9.86 20.24
CA GLY A 40 11.64 -9.95 18.80
C GLY A 40 10.61 -9.23 17.94
N LYS A 41 11.11 -8.27 17.15
CA LYS A 41 10.47 -7.55 16.03
C LYS A 41 9.24 -6.66 16.27
N GLY A 42 8.77 -6.49 17.51
CA GLY A 42 7.62 -5.59 17.77
C GLY A 42 7.46 -4.96 19.15
N GLY A 43 8.35 -5.17 20.12
CA GLY A 43 8.22 -4.51 21.42
C GLY A 43 9.19 -5.06 22.46
N GLY A 44 9.91 -4.17 23.13
CA GLY A 44 10.82 -4.49 24.23
C GLY A 44 10.07 -5.15 25.40
N GLY A 45 10.76 -6.03 26.13
CA GLY A 45 10.23 -6.84 27.22
C GLY A 45 9.38 -6.02 28.20
N GLY A 46 8.07 -6.20 28.13
CA GLY A 46 7.09 -5.42 28.88
C GLY A 46 6.97 -5.89 30.33
N GLY A 47 8.04 -5.75 31.12
CA GLY A 47 8.04 -5.96 32.56
C GLY A 47 7.71 -7.39 33.02
N THR A 48 7.82 -7.62 34.33
CA THR A 48 7.71 -8.94 34.98
C THR A 48 6.35 -9.63 34.76
N VAL A 49 5.29 -8.88 34.47
CA VAL A 49 3.92 -9.40 34.25
C VAL A 49 3.77 -10.05 32.87
N ARG A 50 4.39 -9.49 31.83
CA ARG A 50 4.37 -10.07 30.48
C ARG A 50 5.39 -11.18 30.32
N GLU A 51 6.55 -11.06 30.97
CA GLU A 51 7.57 -12.13 30.97
C GLU A 51 7.13 -13.38 31.74
N ALA A 52 6.32 -13.23 32.80
CA ALA A 52 5.82 -14.38 33.56
C ALA A 52 4.86 -15.28 32.75
N GLY A 53 4.36 -14.84 31.60
CA GLY A 53 3.68 -15.70 30.62
C GLY A 53 2.38 -16.37 31.08
N GLY A 54 1.77 -15.89 32.17
CA GLY A 54 0.51 -16.42 32.71
C GLY A 54 -0.72 -16.05 31.88
N ALA A 55 -1.89 -16.63 32.23
CA ALA A 55 -3.16 -16.38 31.52
C ALA A 55 -3.56 -14.88 31.48
N PHE A 56 -3.19 -14.11 32.50
CA PHE A 56 -3.42 -12.66 32.54
C PHE A 56 -2.51 -11.88 31.58
N GLY A 57 -1.21 -12.19 31.52
CA GLY A 57 -0.28 -11.55 30.58
C GLY A 57 -0.63 -11.82 29.11
N LYS A 58 -1.16 -13.00 28.79
CA LYS A 58 -1.68 -13.32 27.43
C LYS A 58 -2.92 -12.49 27.06
N ARG A 59 -3.81 -12.24 28.03
CA ARG A 59 -5.00 -11.40 27.82
C ARG A 59 -4.62 -9.94 27.60
N GLU A 60 -3.74 -9.40 28.44
CA GLU A 60 -3.25 -8.03 28.32
C GLU A 60 -2.50 -7.78 27.00
N ALA A 61 -1.68 -8.73 26.54
CA ALA A 61 -1.01 -8.63 25.24
C ALA A 61 -2.01 -8.57 24.07
N ALA A 62 -3.07 -9.39 24.11
CA ALA A 62 -4.10 -9.39 23.08
C ALA A 62 -4.94 -8.10 23.08
N GLU A 63 -5.23 -7.53 24.24
CA GLU A 63 -5.97 -6.27 24.36
C GLU A 63 -5.14 -5.08 23.85
N GLU A 64 -3.87 -5.00 24.23
CA GLU A 64 -2.98 -3.97 23.69
C GLU A 64 -2.81 -4.08 22.17
N GLU A 65 -2.62 -5.30 21.64
CA GLU A 65 -2.52 -5.50 20.19
C GLU A 65 -3.78 -5.02 19.45
N ARG A 66 -4.97 -5.28 20.00
CA ARG A 66 -6.24 -4.77 19.45
C ARG A 66 -6.28 -3.25 19.48
N TYR A 67 -5.89 -2.65 20.61
CA TYR A 67 -5.87 -1.20 20.76
C TYR A 67 -4.96 -0.52 19.74
N PHE A 68 -3.72 -1.01 19.58
CA PHE A 68 -2.78 -0.45 18.61
C PHE A 68 -3.24 -0.63 17.17
N LYS A 69 -3.77 -1.80 16.80
CA LYS A 69 -4.34 -2.02 15.47
C LYS A 69 -5.52 -1.07 15.19
N GLN A 70 -6.36 -0.82 16.18
CA GLN A 70 -7.47 0.12 16.03
C GLN A 70 -6.96 1.55 15.85
N LYS A 71 -5.94 1.97 16.63
CA LYS A 71 -5.33 3.29 16.51
C LYS A 71 -4.61 3.51 15.17
N GLU A 72 -3.90 2.50 14.69
CA GLU A 72 -3.26 2.55 13.38
C GLU A 72 -4.31 2.71 12.26
N ARG A 73 -5.41 1.96 12.33
CA ARG A 73 -6.53 2.10 11.38
C ARG A 73 -7.16 3.48 11.43
N GLU A 74 -7.39 4.03 12.62
CA GLU A 74 -7.92 5.38 12.81
C GLU A 74 -7.02 6.43 12.14
N GLN A 75 -5.71 6.37 12.39
CA GLN A 75 -4.74 7.29 11.80
C GLN A 75 -4.71 7.18 10.27
N LEU A 76 -4.65 5.96 9.74
CA LEU A 76 -4.68 5.72 8.29
C LEU A 76 -5.98 6.23 7.66
N SER A 77 -7.13 6.01 8.33
CA SER A 77 -8.42 6.50 7.83
C SER A 77 -8.49 8.02 7.82
N ALA A 78 -7.93 8.69 8.83
CA ALA A 78 -7.89 10.15 8.91
C ALA A 78 -7.02 10.73 7.79
N LEU A 79 -5.86 10.13 7.52
CA LEU A 79 -4.98 10.53 6.42
C LEU A 79 -5.65 10.33 5.05
N GLN A 80 -6.29 9.18 4.84
CA GLN A 80 -7.04 8.92 3.61
C GLN A 80 -8.19 9.91 3.43
N LYS A 81 -8.91 10.25 4.51
CA LYS A 81 -10.00 11.22 4.47
C LYS A 81 -9.49 12.60 4.08
N HIS A 82 -8.42 13.07 4.72
CA HIS A 82 -7.78 14.35 4.39
C HIS A 82 -7.41 14.45 2.91
N HIS A 83 -6.73 13.43 2.38
CA HIS A 83 -6.35 13.43 0.96
C HIS A 83 -7.55 13.38 0.01
N ARG A 84 -8.63 12.69 0.38
CA ARG A 84 -9.88 12.73 -0.41
C ARG A 84 -10.49 14.12 -0.41
N GLU A 85 -10.52 14.80 0.73
CA GLU A 85 -11.03 16.17 0.84
C GLU A 85 -10.19 17.13 -0.02
N GLU A 86 -8.86 17.02 0.01
CA GLU A 86 -7.95 17.79 -0.85
C GLU A 86 -8.23 17.56 -2.34
N ILE A 87 -8.39 16.30 -2.76
CA ILE A 87 -8.73 15.97 -4.15
C ILE A 87 -10.05 16.68 -4.55
N THR A 88 -11.10 16.54 -3.74
CA THR A 88 -12.40 17.16 -4.05
C THR A 88 -12.34 18.68 -4.07
N HIS A 89 -11.47 19.29 -3.26
CA HIS A 89 -11.26 20.73 -3.25
C HIS A 89 -10.62 21.20 -4.57
N TYR A 90 -9.55 20.53 -5.00
CA TYR A 90 -8.86 20.87 -6.24
C TYR A 90 -9.70 20.57 -7.49
N GLU A 91 -10.51 19.51 -7.49
CA GLU A 91 -11.46 19.24 -8.57
C GLU A 91 -12.45 20.40 -8.77
N LYS A 92 -13.00 20.96 -7.68
CA LYS A 92 -13.89 22.12 -7.73
C LYS A 92 -13.18 23.37 -8.23
N GLU A 93 -11.93 23.58 -7.82
CA GLU A 93 -11.15 24.74 -8.28
C GLU A 93 -10.82 24.65 -9.77
N ILE A 94 -10.46 23.46 -10.26
CA ILE A 94 -10.28 23.20 -11.70
C ILE A 94 -11.58 23.50 -12.46
N GLU A 95 -12.73 23.05 -11.97
CA GLU A 95 -14.02 23.33 -12.61
C GLU A 95 -14.31 24.83 -12.68
N ARG A 96 -14.06 25.56 -11.59
CA ARG A 96 -14.21 27.02 -11.53
C ARG A 96 -13.31 27.72 -12.55
N LEU A 97 -12.04 27.34 -12.62
CA LEU A 97 -11.07 27.92 -13.55
C LEU A 97 -11.42 27.59 -15.00
N HIS A 98 -11.85 26.36 -15.29
CA HIS A 98 -12.35 25.99 -16.62
C HIS A 98 -13.54 26.85 -17.05
N LYS A 99 -14.51 27.11 -16.16
CA LYS A 99 -15.63 28.02 -16.46
C LYS A 99 -15.16 29.44 -16.79
N GLN A 100 -14.13 29.95 -16.12
CA GLN A 100 -13.56 31.27 -16.43
C GLN A 100 -12.87 31.28 -17.79
N ILE A 101 -12.08 30.25 -18.09
CA ILE A 101 -11.43 30.09 -19.40
C ILE A 101 -12.48 30.07 -20.51
N GLU A 102 -13.56 29.29 -20.36
CA GLU A 102 -14.62 29.23 -21.38
C GLU A 102 -15.33 30.57 -21.56
N ARG A 103 -15.60 31.32 -20.47
CA ARG A 103 -16.14 32.68 -20.57
C ARG A 103 -15.22 33.60 -21.38
N HIS A 104 -13.91 33.55 -21.15
CA HIS A 104 -12.95 34.36 -21.89
C HIS A 104 -12.84 33.92 -23.35
N LYS A 105 -12.89 32.61 -23.63
CA LYS A 105 -12.95 32.10 -25.01
C LYS A 105 -14.19 32.60 -25.75
N CYS A 106 -15.36 32.63 -25.11
CA CYS A 106 -16.57 33.18 -25.72
C CYS A 106 -16.42 34.67 -26.04
N LYS A 107 -15.93 35.48 -25.09
CA LYS A 107 -15.67 36.91 -25.32
C LYS A 107 -14.71 37.17 -26.48
N ILE A 108 -13.65 36.37 -26.59
CA ILE A 108 -12.69 36.48 -27.70
C ILE A 108 -13.36 36.15 -29.04
N LYS A 109 -14.24 35.14 -29.09
CA LYS A 109 -15.00 34.82 -30.30
C LYS A 109 -15.94 35.95 -30.70
N GLU A 110 -16.71 36.48 -29.74
CA GLU A 110 -17.60 37.64 -29.96
C GLU A 110 -16.84 38.81 -30.58
N LEU A 111 -15.69 39.19 -30.00
CA LEU A 111 -14.85 40.28 -30.51
C LEU A 111 -14.16 40.00 -31.86
N ARG A 112 -14.09 38.75 -32.30
CA ARG A 112 -13.46 38.36 -33.57
C ARG A 112 -14.47 38.29 -34.71
N ASP A 113 -15.72 38.00 -34.38
CA ASP A 113 -16.79 37.82 -35.35
C ASP A 113 -17.51 39.17 -35.67
N ASP A 114 -17.13 40.26 -35.00
CA ASP A 114 -17.40 41.68 -35.33
C ASP A 114 -16.35 42.27 -36.29
#